data_AF-A0ABD1TZR0-F1
#
_entry.id   AF-A0ABD1TZR0-F1
#
_cell.length_a   1.000
_cell.length_b   1.000
_cell.length_c   1.000
_cell.angle_alpha   90.00
_cell.angle_beta   90.00
_cell.angle_gamma   90.00
#
_symmetry.space_group_name_H-M   'P 1'
#
loop_
_entity.id
_entity.type
_entity.pdbx_description
1 polymer ?
#
loop_
_entity_poly.entity_id
_entity_poly.type
_entity_poly.pdbx_seq_one_letter_code
_entity_poly.pdbx_strand_id
1 'polypeptide(L)'
;MKQNELIVYMITHFTDIINGLKDFDRKFTNGELVSKILRSLSEYWNSLRMLIENTKDVNTYPLEELYRTLMAYELNNTEIKEKTRKIKEEMKEPPKRQIALKSTNGVDSSNMNMSDKELMI
;
A
#
# COMPACT_ATOMS: atom_id res chain seq x y z
N MET A 1 10.64 4.57 6.06
CA MET A 1 9.70 3.49 5.69
C MET A 1 8.59 3.46 6.73
N LYS A 2 7.33 3.47 6.30
CA LYS A 2 6.19 3.27 7.21
C LYS A 2 6.13 1.81 7.64
N GLN A 3 5.53 1.57 8.79
CA GLN A 3 5.21 0.21 9.23
C GLN A 3 4.31 -0.44 8.17
N ASN A 4 4.64 -1.67 7.77
CA ASN A 4 3.88 -2.42 6.76
C ASN A 4 3.85 -1.80 5.36
N GLU A 5 4.85 -0.99 5.00
CA GLU A 5 5.04 -0.48 3.64
C GLU A 5 5.82 -1.47 2.77
N LEU A 6 5.52 -1.55 1.46
CA LEU A 6 6.35 -2.31 0.52
C LEU A 6 7.59 -1.51 0.13
N ILE A 7 8.71 -2.19 -0.13
CA ILE A 7 9.97 -1.54 -0.47
C ILE A 7 9.85 -0.64 -1.71
N VAL A 8 9.05 -1.05 -2.69
CA VAL A 8 8.80 -0.27 -3.90
C VAL A 8 8.15 1.08 -3.57
N TYR A 9 7.17 1.11 -2.67
CA TYR A 9 6.50 2.35 -2.26
C TYR A 9 7.44 3.25 -1.46
N MET A 10 8.27 2.66 -0.59
CA MET A 10 9.30 3.40 0.13
C MET A 10 10.30 4.07 -0.83
N ILE A 11 10.80 3.34 -1.86
CA ILE A 11 11.70 3.87 -2.89
C ILE A 11 11.03 5.00 -3.67
N THR A 12 9.76 4.83 -4.07
CA THR A 12 8.99 5.88 -4.76
C THR A 12 8.88 7.13 -3.88
N HIS A 13 8.40 7.00 -2.64
CA HIS A 13 8.30 8.11 -1.69
C HIS A 13 9.65 8.83 -1.48
N PHE A 14 10.74 8.06 -1.34
CA PHE A 14 12.07 8.63 -1.22
C PHE A 14 12.45 9.43 -2.46
N THR A 15 12.20 8.89 -3.65
CA THR A 15 12.50 9.54 -4.93
C THR A 15 11.72 10.83 -5.11
N ASP A 16 10.43 10.83 -4.76
CA ASP A 16 9.58 12.02 -4.81
C ASP A 16 10.09 13.12 -3.88
N ILE A 17 10.52 12.76 -2.67
CA ILE A 17 11.14 13.71 -1.73
C ILE A 17 12.43 14.29 -2.30
N ILE A 18 13.31 13.45 -2.84
CA ILE A 18 14.59 13.92 -3.41
C ILE A 18 14.35 14.81 -4.62
N ASN A 19 13.38 14.49 -5.47
CA ASN A 19 13.04 15.31 -6.62
C ASN A 19 12.47 16.66 -6.20
N GLY A 20 11.53 16.69 -5.24
CA GLY A 20 11.03 17.96 -4.70
C GLY A 20 12.13 18.80 -4.06
N LEU A 21 13.13 18.18 -3.42
CA LEU A 21 14.27 18.90 -2.83
C LEU A 21 15.26 19.46 -3.88
N LYS A 22 15.35 18.86 -5.06
CA LYS A 22 16.16 19.40 -6.16
C LYS A 22 15.61 20.73 -6.65
N ASP A 23 14.29 20.92 -6.59
CA ASP A 23 13.64 22.19 -6.97
C ASP A 23 14.01 23.34 -6.01
N PHE A 24 14.48 23.02 -4.80
CA PHE A 24 15.05 23.97 -3.84
C PHE A 24 16.59 24.09 -3.94
N ASP A 25 17.18 23.73 -5.08
CA ASP A 25 18.62 23.70 -5.36
C ASP A 25 19.45 22.86 -4.37
N ARG A 26 18.79 21.91 -3.69
CA ARG A 26 19.49 20.98 -2.79
C ARG A 26 20.06 19.82 -3.59
N LYS A 27 21.40 19.75 -3.64
CA LYS A 27 22.13 18.66 -4.29
C LYS A 27 22.51 17.60 -3.26
N PHE A 28 22.40 16.34 -3.67
CA PHE A 28 22.83 15.18 -2.88
C PHE A 28 23.86 14.40 -3.66
N THR A 29 24.92 13.99 -2.99
CA THR A 29 25.86 13.01 -3.49
C THR A 29 25.23 11.61 -3.48
N ASN A 30 25.75 10.70 -4.29
CA ASN A 30 25.28 9.32 -4.32
C ASN A 30 25.38 8.66 -2.93
N GLY A 31 26.50 8.83 -2.23
CA GLY A 31 26.69 8.30 -0.88
C GLY A 31 25.68 8.81 0.14
N GLU A 32 25.28 10.09 0.05
CA GLU A 32 24.22 10.64 0.89
C GLU A 32 22.87 9.99 0.61
N LEU A 33 22.54 9.75 -0.66
CA LEU A 33 21.29 9.09 -1.04
C LEU A 33 21.25 7.65 -0.52
N VAL A 34 22.31 6.87 -0.77
CA VAL A 34 22.47 5.50 -0.29
C VAL A 34 22.34 5.45 1.23
N SER A 35 23.09 6.30 1.95
CA SER A 35 23.05 6.35 3.41
C SER A 35 21.66 6.69 3.95
N LYS A 36 20.95 7.64 3.31
CA LYS A 36 19.59 8.02 3.71
C LYS A 36 18.58 6.90 3.48
N ILE A 37 18.66 6.19 2.34
CA ILE A 37 17.80 5.04 2.06
C ILE A 37 18.03 3.97 3.10
N LEU A 38 19.29 3.55 3.30
CA LEU A 38 19.64 2.54 4.29
C LEU A 38 19.10 2.93 5.66
N ARG A 39 19.30 4.19 6.10
CA ARG A 39 18.77 4.76 7.34
C ARG A 39 17.25 4.70 7.46
N SER A 40 16.53 4.88 6.36
CA SER A 40 15.07 4.93 6.35
C SER A 40 14.38 3.55 6.39
N LEU A 41 15.12 2.44 6.21
CA LEU A 41 14.58 1.09 6.25
C LEU A 41 14.09 0.72 7.65
N SER A 42 13.02 -0.07 7.73
CA SER A 42 12.49 -0.59 9.00
C SER A 42 13.44 -1.62 9.62
N GLU A 43 13.21 -1.96 10.89
CA GLU A 43 14.08 -2.87 11.66
C GLU A 43 14.24 -4.26 11.04
N TYR A 44 13.22 -4.76 10.33
CA TYR A 44 13.25 -6.05 9.63
C TYR A 44 14.31 -6.12 8.51
N TRP A 45 14.87 -4.98 8.10
CA TRP A 45 15.92 -4.89 7.09
C TRP A 45 17.31 -4.74 7.69
N ASN A 46 17.44 -4.75 9.02
CA ASN A 46 18.71 -4.52 9.71
C ASN A 46 19.81 -5.49 9.28
N SER A 47 19.47 -6.77 9.05
CA SER A 47 20.45 -7.76 8.56
C SER A 47 21.02 -7.39 7.18
N LEU A 48 20.17 -6.92 6.25
CA LEU A 48 20.63 -6.47 4.93
C LEU A 48 21.43 -5.17 5.03
N ARG A 49 20.95 -4.21 5.83
CA ARG A 49 21.64 -2.96 6.09
C ARG A 49 23.06 -3.21 6.60
N MET A 50 23.20 -4.03 7.64
CA MET A 50 24.51 -4.39 8.20
C MET A 50 25.38 -5.11 7.16
N LEU A 51 24.81 -6.00 6.35
CA LEU A 51 25.56 -6.68 5.30
C LEU A 51 26.12 -5.68 4.29
N ILE A 52 25.31 -4.73 3.82
CA ILE A 52 25.74 -3.70 2.87
C ILE A 52 26.81 -2.81 3.51
N GLU A 53 26.58 -2.30 4.73
CA GLU A 53 27.51 -1.43 5.43
C GLU A 53 28.88 -2.10 5.71
N ASN A 54 28.92 -3.42 5.87
CA ASN A 54 30.17 -4.16 6.09
C ASN A 54 30.87 -4.62 4.80
N THR A 55 30.15 -4.77 3.68
CA THR A 55 30.71 -5.38 2.46
C THR A 55 30.86 -4.41 1.29
N LYS A 56 30.16 -3.29 1.31
CA LYS A 56 30.13 -2.30 0.23
C LYS A 56 30.51 -0.94 0.80
N ASP A 57 31.27 -0.16 0.03
CA ASP A 57 31.51 1.25 0.38
C ASP A 57 30.29 2.09 -0.03
N VAL A 58 29.64 2.67 0.98
CA VAL A 58 28.44 3.50 0.83
C VAL A 58 28.64 4.67 -0.14
N ASN A 59 29.84 5.23 -0.23
CA ASN A 59 30.10 6.39 -1.07
C ASN A 59 30.14 6.06 -2.57
N THR A 60 30.56 4.84 -2.89
CA THR A 60 30.73 4.34 -4.27
C THR A 60 29.63 3.38 -4.70
N TYR A 61 28.79 2.92 -3.77
CA TYR A 61 27.74 1.95 -4.05
C TYR A 61 26.66 2.52 -4.97
N PRO A 62 26.46 1.98 -6.19
CA PRO A 62 25.50 2.54 -7.14
C PRO A 62 24.06 2.49 -6.63
N LEU A 63 23.32 3.60 -6.77
CA LEU A 63 21.96 3.71 -6.27
C LEU A 63 21.00 2.69 -6.92
N GLU A 64 21.18 2.44 -8.22
CA GLU A 64 20.40 1.46 -8.96
C GLU A 64 20.68 0.03 -8.48
N GLU A 65 21.94 -0.27 -8.10
CA GLU A 65 22.32 -1.56 -7.52
C GLU A 65 21.73 -1.74 -6.12
N LEU A 66 21.68 -0.67 -5.31
CA LEU A 66 20.98 -0.68 -4.03
C LEU A 66 19.50 -1.01 -4.22
N TYR A 67 18.80 -0.37 -5.15
CA TYR A 67 17.38 -0.64 -5.41
C TYR A 67 17.14 -2.10 -5.82
N ARG A 68 17.99 -2.64 -6.70
CA ARG A 68 17.92 -4.05 -7.12
C ARG A 68 18.11 -4.99 -5.93
N THR A 69 19.11 -4.73 -5.09
CA THR A 69 19.40 -5.52 -3.89
C THR A 69 18.22 -5.51 -2.92
N LEU A 70 17.63 -4.33 -2.68
CA LEU A 70 16.48 -4.17 -1.80
C LEU A 70 15.25 -4.94 -2.31
N MET A 71 14.92 -4.82 -3.59
CA MET A 71 13.79 -5.55 -4.19
C MET A 71 14.02 -7.07 -4.18
N ALA A 72 15.23 -7.53 -4.49
CA ALA A 72 15.58 -8.95 -4.46
C ALA A 72 15.50 -9.52 -3.03
N TYR A 73 15.92 -8.75 -2.02
CA TYR A 73 15.81 -9.17 -0.64
C TYR A 73 14.34 -9.29 -0.18
N GLU A 74 13.46 -8.37 -0.59
CA GLU A 74 12.02 -8.48 -0.29
C GLU A 74 11.40 -9.76 -0.87
N LEU A 75 11.83 -10.14 -2.08
CA LEU A 75 11.29 -11.30 -2.80
C LEU A 75 11.79 -12.63 -2.21
N ASN A 76 13.05 -12.67 -1.79
CA ASN A 76 13.74 -13.91 -1.41
C ASN A 76 13.73 -14.18 0.10
N ASN A 77 13.64 -13.15 0.94
CA ASN A 77 13.59 -13.33 2.38
C ASN A 77 12.19 -13.80 2.80
N THR A 78 12.10 -15.00 3.39
CA THR A 78 10.83 -15.63 3.78
C THR A 78 10.05 -14.84 4.83
N GLU A 79 10.74 -14.21 5.80
CA GLU A 79 10.09 -13.40 6.84
C GLU A 79 9.48 -12.13 6.24
N ILE A 80 10.25 -11.44 5.38
CA ILE A 80 9.76 -10.24 4.70
C ILE A 80 8.66 -10.60 3.71
N LYS A 81 8.80 -11.69 2.97
CA LYS A 81 7.83 -12.17 2.00
C LYS A 81 6.47 -12.46 2.62
N GLU A 82 6.42 -13.13 3.78
CA GLU A 82 5.16 -13.38 4.48
C GLU A 82 4.50 -12.07 4.95
N LYS A 83 5.29 -11.10 5.42
CA LYS A 83 4.77 -9.76 5.78
C LYS A 83 4.23 -9.03 4.55
N THR A 84 4.98 -9.02 3.46
CA THR A 84 4.58 -8.45 2.16
C THR A 84 3.30 -9.10 1.62
N ARG A 85 3.12 -10.41 1.78
CA ARG A 85 1.89 -11.10 1.39
C ARG A 85 0.69 -10.62 2.20
N LYS A 86 0.82 -10.52 3.52
CA LYS A 86 -0.24 -10.00 4.41
C LYS A 86 -0.62 -8.56 4.03
N ILE A 87 0.37 -7.69 3.80
CA ILE A 87 0.16 -6.31 3.33
C ILE A 87 -0.62 -6.30 2.02
N LYS A 88 -0.23 -7.12 1.04
CA LYS A 88 -0.93 -7.21 -0.25
C LYS A 88 -2.35 -7.76 -0.12
N GLU A 89 -2.61 -8.64 0.84
CA GLU A 89 -3.96 -9.16 1.13
C GLU A 89 -4.83 -8.09 1.81
N GLU A 90 -4.29 -7.33 2.76
CA GLU A 90 -4.96 -6.20 3.41
C GLU A 90 -5.27 -5.06 2.43
N MET A 91 -4.41 -4.84 1.44
CA MET A 91 -4.63 -3.83 0.38
C MET A 91 -5.65 -4.26 -0.68
N LYS A 92 -6.08 -5.53 -0.74
CA LYS A 92 -7.13 -5.95 -1.67
C LYS A 92 -8.47 -5.45 -1.14
N GLU A 93 -9.18 -4.66 -1.95
CA GLU A 93 -10.55 -4.24 -1.62
C GLU A 93 -11.43 -5.46 -1.30
N PRO A 94 -12.26 -5.39 -0.24
CA PRO A 94 -13.23 -6.44 0.02
C PRO A 94 -14.17 -6.57 -1.18
N PRO A 95 -14.54 -7.80 -1.60
CA PRO A 95 -15.43 -7.99 -2.73
C PRO A 95 -16.73 -7.21 -2.48
N LYS A 96 -17.06 -6.29 -3.40
CA LYS A 96 -18.31 -5.52 -3.38
C LYS A 96 -19.48 -6.51 -3.39
N ARG A 97 -20.10 -6.73 -2.24
CA ARG A 97 -21.35 -7.49 -2.14
C ARG A 97 -22.42 -6.68 -2.87
N GLN A 98 -22.79 -7.10 -4.07
CA GLN A 98 -23.99 -6.58 -4.73
C GLN A 98 -25.18 -6.95 -3.86
N ILE A 99 -25.79 -5.95 -3.21
CA ILE A 99 -27.06 -6.11 -2.51
C ILE A 99 -28.11 -6.26 -3.60
N ALA A 100 -28.57 -7.50 -3.84
CA ALA A 100 -29.72 -7.75 -4.68
C ALA A 100 -30.97 -7.20 -4.00
N LEU A 101 -31.55 -6.12 -4.53
CA LEU A 101 -32.87 -5.62 -4.16
C LEU A 101 -33.92 -6.64 -4.62
N LYS A 102 -34.49 -7.43 -3.70
CA LYS A 102 -35.71 -8.20 -3.97
C LYS A 102 -36.90 -7.25 -3.89
N SER A 103 -37.47 -6.90 -5.04
CA SER A 103 -38.76 -6.21 -5.13
C SER A 103 -39.89 -7.20 -4.82
N THR A 104 -40.60 -7.01 -3.72
CA THR A 104 -41.85 -7.73 -3.44
C THR A 104 -42.99 -6.98 -4.11
N ASN A 105 -43.50 -7.53 -5.22
CA ASN A 105 -44.78 -7.08 -5.79
C ASN A 105 -45.90 -7.62 -4.90
N GLY A 106 -46.35 -6.83 -3.94
CA GLY A 106 -47.57 -7.08 -3.20
C GLY A 106 -48.73 -6.33 -3.83
N VAL A 107 -49.49 -6.99 -4.70
CA VAL A 107 -50.90 -6.64 -4.91
C VAL A 107 -51.71 -7.92 -4.78
N ASP A 108 -52.43 -7.90 -3.67
CA ASP A 108 -53.41 -8.83 -3.12
C ASP A 108 -54.59 -9.06 -4.08
N SER A 109 -55.17 -10.27 -4.05
CA SER A 109 -56.45 -10.55 -4.69
C SER A 109 -57.43 -11.18 -3.71
N SER A 110 -58.30 -10.29 -3.22
CA SER A 110 -59.76 -10.42 -3.03
C SER A 110 -60.31 -11.34 -1.93
N ASN A 111 -61.03 -10.73 -0.98
CA ASN A 111 -62.40 -11.16 -0.66
C ASN A 111 -63.31 -10.00 -0.18
N MET A 112 -64.57 -10.02 -0.62
CA MET A 112 -65.56 -8.92 -0.61
C MET A 112 -66.25 -8.60 0.73
N ASN A 113 -66.76 -7.35 0.84
CA ASN A 113 -68.14 -6.92 1.20
C ASN A 113 -68.09 -5.51 1.85
N MET A 114 -69.07 -4.59 1.78
CA MET A 114 -70.22 -4.22 0.94
C MET A 114 -70.81 -2.97 1.63
N SER A 115 -71.19 -1.93 0.87
CA SER A 115 -72.08 -0.80 1.27
C SER A 115 -71.64 0.10 2.44
N ASP A 116 -71.94 1.38 2.56
CA ASP A 116 -72.70 2.36 1.77
C ASP A 116 -72.51 3.73 2.46
N LYS A 117 -72.60 4.82 1.67
CA LYS A 117 -73.19 6.14 2.00
C LYS A 117 -72.39 7.26 2.71
N GLU A 118 -72.48 8.40 2.03
CA GLU A 118 -72.58 9.80 2.50
C GLU A 118 -71.29 10.58 2.82
N LEU A 119 -70.87 11.35 1.81
CA LEU A 119 -70.16 12.62 1.96
C LEU A 119 -71.15 13.67 2.48
N MET A 120 -70.83 14.25 3.64
CA MET A 120 -71.46 15.47 4.12
C MET A 120 -70.89 16.67 3.36
N ILE A 121 -71.78 17.61 3.04
CA ILE A 121 -71.65 18.93 2.38
C ILE A 121 -72.01 18.92 0.88
#